data_AF-A0A075FXD5-F1
#
_entry.id   AF-A0A075FXD5-F1
#
_cell.length_a   1.000
_cell.length_b   1.000
_cell.length_c   1.000
_cell.angle_alpha   90.00
_cell.angle_beta   90.00
_cell.angle_gamma   90.00
#
_symmetry.space_group_name_H-M   'P 1'
#
loop_
_entity.id
_entity.type
_entity.pdbx_description
1 polymer ?
#
loop_
_entity_poly.entity_id
_entity_poly.type
_entity_poly.pdbx_seq_one_letter_code
_entity_poly.pdbx_strand_id
1 'polypeptide(L)' 'MTGDVFCDSLDCRLNNAHWQKDLLYSQLKIGKLCNKHQALLDKLHL' A
#
# COMPACT_ATOMS: atom_id res chain seq x y z
N MET A 1 -16.92 9.23 -8.44
CA MET A 1 -15.45 9.41 -8.47
C MET A 1 -14.86 8.12 -7.92
N THR A 2 -14.22 7.30 -8.75
CA THR A 2 -13.46 6.14 -8.28
C THR A 2 -12.26 6.68 -7.54
N GLY A 3 -12.31 6.73 -6.21
CA GLY A 3 -11.13 7.07 -5.42
C GLY A 3 -10.02 6.10 -5.77
N ASP A 4 -8.78 6.60 -5.88
CA ASP A 4 -7.61 5.74 -6.02
C ASP A 4 -7.55 4.80 -4.81
N VAL A 5 -8.09 3.60 -5.02
CA VAL A 5 -8.23 2.54 -4.01
C VAL A 5 -6.89 1.89 -3.68
N PHE A 6 -5.87 2.14 -4.50
CA PHE A 6 -4.56 1.53 -4.38
C PHE A 6 -3.47 2.58 -4.19
N CYS A 7 -2.37 2.16 -3.57
CA CYS A 7 -1.19 3.00 -3.39
C CYS A 7 -0.28 2.89 -4.61
N ASP A 8 0.23 3.98 -5.15
CA ASP A 8 1.21 3.90 -6.26
C ASP A 8 2.65 3.62 -5.80
N SER A 9 2.87 3.47 -4.49
CA SER A 9 4.19 3.26 -3.92
C SER A 9 4.51 1.78 -3.90
N LEU A 10 5.53 1.36 -4.67
CA LEU A 10 6.02 -0.03 -4.67
C LEU A 10 6.36 -0.54 -3.26
N ASP A 11 6.75 0.36 -2.37
CA ASP A 11 7.11 0.07 -0.98
C ASP A 11 5.92 0.13 -0.02
N CYS A 12 4.70 0.02 -0.53
CA CYS A 12 3.49 -0.06 0.26
C CYS A 12 2.77 -1.38 0.05
N ARG A 13 2.34 -2.01 1.15
CA ARG A 13 1.45 -3.18 1.14
C ARG A 13 0.12 -2.93 0.43
N LEU A 14 -0.32 -1.68 0.27
CA LEU A 14 -1.52 -1.37 -0.50
C LEU A 14 -1.24 -1.07 -1.98
N ASN A 15 -0.01 -1.34 -2.44
CA ASN A 15 0.32 -1.26 -3.86
C ASN A 15 -0.36 -2.36 -4.64
N ASN A 16 -1.11 -1.95 -5.67
CA ASN A 16 -1.72 -2.86 -6.62
C ASN A 16 -1.09 -2.65 -7.99
N ALA A 17 0.13 -3.18 -8.15
CA ALA A 17 0.85 -3.09 -9.40
C ALA A 17 0.20 -3.96 -10.47
N HIS A 18 0.23 -3.47 -11.71
CA HIS A 18 -0.16 -4.25 -12.88
C HIS A 18 0.70 -5.51 -13.07
N TRP A 19 1.98 -5.44 -12.69
CA TRP A 19 2.91 -6.55 -12.82
C TRP A 19 2.93 -7.42 -11.57
N GLN A 20 2.70 -8.72 -11.75
CA GLN A 20 2.71 -9.72 -10.68
C GLN A 20 4.00 -9.66 -9.83
N LYS A 21 5.16 -9.45 -10.47
CA LYS A 21 6.44 -9.34 -9.75
C LYS A 21 6.45 -8.19 -8.74
N ASP A 22 5.87 -7.05 -9.12
CA ASP A 22 5.91 -5.82 -8.33
C ASP A 22 4.85 -5.88 -7.22
N LEU A 23 3.70 -6.52 -7.49
CA LEU A 23 2.72 -6.87 -6.46
C LEU A 23 3.33 -7.82 -5.43
N LEU A 24 3.96 -8.93 -5.86
CA LEU A 24 4.59 -9.87 -4.93
C LEU A 24 5.71 -9.21 -4.11
N TYR A 25 6.47 -8.30 -4.70
CA TYR A 25 7.48 -7.51 -3.98
C TYR A 25 6.84 -6.67 -2.87
N SER A 26 5.81 -5.89 -3.19
CA SER A 26 5.16 -5.01 -2.21
C SER A 26 4.47 -5.80 -1.08
N GLN A 27 3.86 -6.95 -1.41
CA GLN A 27 3.15 -7.78 -0.43
C GLN A 27 4.08 -8.64 0.44
N LEU A 28 5.09 -9.28 -0.15
CA LEU A 28 5.90 -10.31 0.53
C LEU A 28 7.26 -9.81 0.98
N LYS A 29 7.89 -8.89 0.23
CA LYS A 29 9.23 -8.37 0.57
C LYS A 29 9.15 -7.15 1.48
N ILE A 30 8.24 -6.23 1.16
CA ILE A 30 8.04 -5.03 1.97
C ILE A 30 7.06 -5.29 3.10
N GLY A 31 5.83 -5.71 2.77
CA GLY A 31 4.83 -6.14 3.75
C GLY A 31 4.35 -5.08 4.75
N LYS A 32 4.74 -3.81 4.55
CA LYS A 32 4.47 -2.67 5.45
C LYS A 32 3.63 -1.60 4.76
N LEU A 33 2.88 -0.83 5.54
CA LEU A 33 2.20 0.37 5.04
C LEU A 33 3.23 1.49 4.83
N CYS A 34 2.99 2.34 3.83
CA CYS A 34 3.76 3.57 3.68
C CYS A 34 3.31 4.60 4.72
N ASN A 35 4.07 5.67 4.92
CA ASN A 35 3.78 6.69 5.92
C ASN A 35 2.36 7.27 5.81
N LYS A 36 1.85 7.48 4.59
CA LYS A 36 0.47 7.95 4.35
C LYS A 36 -0.56 7.00 4.94
N HIS A 37 -0.42 5.70 4.65
CA HIS A 37 -1.37 4.69 5.07
C HIS A 37 -1.20 4.30 6.54
N GLN A 38 0.02 4.34 7.06
CA GLN A 38 0.27 4.17 8.49
C GLN A 38 -0.39 5.31 9.29
N ALA A 39 -0.19 6.56 8.89
CA ALA A 39 -0.83 7.71 9.55
C ALA A 39 -2.36 7.69 9.46
N LEU A 40 -2.94 7.12 8.39
CA LEU A 40 -4.39 6.91 8.30
C LEU A 40 -4.85 5.85 9.31
N LEU A 41 -4.14 4.72 9.39
CA LEU A 41 -4.44 3.65 10.34
C LEU A 41 -4.34 4.14 11.79
N ASP A 42 -3.29 4.90 12.09
CA ASP A 42 -3.06 5.46 13.43
C ASP A 42 -4.21 6.41 13.86
N LYS A 43 -4.83 7.11 12.91
CA LYS A 43 -6.01 7.97 13.15
C LYS A 43 -7.30 7.19 13.39
N LEU A 44 -7.41 5.96 12.88
CA LEU A 44 -8.58 5.09 13.08
C LEU A 44 -8.53 4.33 14.41
N HIS A 45 -7.33 4.20 14.99
CA HIS A 45 -7.10 3.50 16.26
C HIS A 45 -7.08 4.46 17.47
N LEU A 46 -7.53 5.70 17.28
CA LEU A 46 -7.84 6.70 18.32
C LEU A 46 -9.36 6.74 18.54
#